data_AF-A0A4W5MD69-F1
#
_entry.id   AF-A0A4W5MD69-F1
#
_cell.length_a   1.000
_cell.length_b   1.000
_cell.length_c   1.000
_cell.angle_alpha   90.00
_cell.angle_beta   90.00
_cell.angle_gamma   90.00
#
_symmetry.space_group_name_H-M   'P 1'
#
loop_
_entity.id
_entity.type
_entity.pdbx_description
1 polymer ?
#
loop_
_entity_poly.entity_id
_entity_poly.type
_entity_poly.pdbx_seq_one_letter_code
_entity_poly.pdbx_strand_id
1 'polypeptide(L)' 'MGSRASTLLREEEIEEIKKETGFSHSQITRLYSRFTSLDKGENGTLRYRQQPHHAMPLGHTHTHTHTQQA' A
#
# COMPACT_ATOMS: atom_id res chain seq x y z
N MET A 1 14.37 4.25 10.54
CA MET A 1 14.21 3.42 11.74
C MET A 1 12.91 2.64 11.58
N GLY A 2 12.97 1.49 10.89
CA GLY A 2 11.83 0.58 10.78
C GLY A 2 12.01 -0.47 11.86
N SER A 3 11.13 -0.48 12.86
CA SER A 3 11.01 -1.63 13.74
C SER A 3 10.72 -2.83 12.85
N ARG A 4 11.48 -3.92 13.02
CA ARG A 4 11.14 -5.22 12.43
C ARG A 4 9.78 -5.56 13.01
N ALA A 5 8.69 -5.22 12.32
CA ALA A 5 7.40 -5.80 12.62
C ALA A 5 7.65 -7.31 12.55
N SER A 6 7.62 -7.96 13.72
CA SER A 6 7.75 -9.39 13.78
C SER A 6 6.68 -9.94 12.83
N THR A 7 7.08 -10.80 11.90
CA THR A 7 6.18 -11.45 10.94
C THR A 7 5.11 -12.30 11.62
N LEU A 8 5.22 -12.47 12.95
CA LEU A 8 4.25 -13.08 13.82
C LEU A 8 3.85 -12.08 14.91
N LEU A 9 2.55 -11.79 14.99
CA LEU A 9 1.93 -10.99 16.03
C LEU A 9 2.04 -11.76 17.36
N ARG A 10 2.80 -11.22 18.32
CA ARG A 10 3.01 -11.89 19.63
C ARG A 10 1.87 -11.54 20.59
N GLU A 11 1.52 -12.46 21.50
CA GLU A 11 0.49 -12.24 22.53
C GLU A 11 0.76 -10.98 23.37
N GLU A 12 2.03 -10.73 23.70
CA GLU A 12 2.50 -9.55 24.43
C GLU A 12 2.11 -8.24 23.73
N GLU A 13 2.35 -8.17 22.41
CA GLU A 13 2.03 -7.00 21.59
C GLU A 13 0.51 -6.80 21.49
N ILE A 14 -0.26 -7.90 21.46
CA ILE A 14 -1.73 -7.82 21.45
C ILE A 14 -2.26 -7.23 22.75
N GLU A 15 -1.72 -7.65 23.90
CA GLU A 15 -2.15 -7.12 25.20
C GLU A 15 -1.74 -5.65 25.38
N GLU A 16 -0.57 -5.23 24.87
CA GLU A 16 -0.18 -3.82 24.85
C GLU A 16 -1.15 -2.98 23.98
N ILE A 17 -1.40 -3.40 22.74
CA ILE A 17 -2.32 -2.70 21.83
C ILE A 17 -3.73 -2.66 22.42
N LYS A 18 -4.19 -3.74 23.02
CA LYS A 18 -5.50 -3.82 23.69
C LYS A 18 -5.58 -2.85 24.87
N LYS A 19 -4.52 -2.73 25.68
CA LYS A 19 -4.45 -1.78 26.79
C LYS A 19 -4.47 -0.33 26.31
N GLU A 20 -3.81 -0.03 25.20
CA GLU A 20 -3.73 1.34 24.66
C GLU A 20 -4.99 1.76 23.89
N THR A 21 -5.58 0.84 23.12
CA THR A 21 -6.68 1.15 22.18
C THR A 21 -8.06 0.73 22.68
N GLY A 22 -8.13 -0.19 23.65
CA GLY A 22 -9.37 -0.83 24.09
C GLY A 22 -9.95 -1.84 23.11
N PHE A 23 -9.23 -2.21 22.03
CA PHE A 23 -9.70 -3.22 21.08
C PHE A 23 -9.66 -4.63 21.65
N SER A 24 -10.62 -5.46 21.26
CA SER A 24 -10.61 -6.88 21.59
C SER A 24 -9.52 -7.61 20.82
N HIS A 25 -9.09 -8.75 21.36
CA HIS A 25 -8.08 -9.62 20.74
C HIS A 25 -8.41 -9.92 19.26
N SER A 26 -9.66 -10.30 18.97
CA SER A 26 -10.11 -10.64 17.61
C SER A 26 -10.08 -9.44 16.65
N GLN A 27 -10.31 -8.22 17.14
CA GLN A 27 -10.19 -7.00 16.33
C GLN A 27 -8.73 -6.76 15.93
N ILE A 28 -7.81 -6.92 16.88
CA ILE A 28 -6.37 -6.73 16.65
C ILE A 28 -5.84 -7.78 15.66
N THR A 29 -6.16 -9.07 15.86
CA THR A 29 -5.78 -10.15 14.92
C THR A 29 -6.30 -9.90 13.51
N ARG A 30 -7.55 -9.40 13.40
CA ARG A 30 -8.15 -9.10 12.10
C ARG A 30 -7.50 -7.90 11.42
N LEU A 31 -7.10 -6.89 12.18
CA LEU A 31 -6.37 -5.74 11.66
C LEU A 31 -4.99 -6.17 11.14
N TYR A 32 -4.28 -7.03 11.88
CA TYR A 32 -2.99 -7.59 11.44
C TYR A 32 -3.12 -8.47 10.19
N SER A 33 -4.18 -9.28 10.09
CA SER A 33 -4.47 -10.06 8.88
C SER A 33 -4.71 -9.17 7.66
N ARG A 34 -5.40 -8.03 7.84
CA ARG A 34 -5.59 -7.04 6.76
C ARG A 34 -4.26 -6.35 6.40
N PHE A 35 -3.46 -6.02 7.39
CA PHE A 35 -2.14 -5.43 7.20
C PHE A 35 -1.24 -6.34 6.36
N THR A 36 -1.07 -7.61 6.74
CA THR A 36 -0.26 -8.60 6.00
C THR A 36 -0.77 -8.82 4.57
N SER A 37 -2.09 -8.82 4.36
CA SER A 37 -2.69 -8.91 3.03
C SER A 37 -2.36 -7.70 2.13
N LEU A 38 -2.17 -6.52 2.73
CA LEU A 38 -1.83 -5.28 2.02
C LEU A 38 -0.31 -5.12 1.85
N ASP A 39 0.48 -5.63 2.79
CA ASP A 39 1.95 -5.63 2.77
C ASP A 39 2.50 -6.73 1.86
N LYS A 40 2.22 -6.60 0.56
CA LYS A 40 2.65 -7.57 -0.48
C LYS A 40 4.16 -7.79 -0.57
N GLY A 41 4.97 -6.94 0.06
CA GLY A 41 6.42 -7.03 0.06
C GLY A 41 7.00 -7.60 1.35
N GLU A 42 6.18 -8.00 2.34
CA GLU A 42 6.61 -8.40 3.68
C GLU A 42 7.60 -7.42 4.33
N ASN A 43 7.50 -6.14 3.98
CA ASN A 43 8.42 -5.11 4.44
C ASN A 43 8.08 -4.59 5.84
N GLY A 44 7.00 -5.09 6.45
CA GLY A 44 6.51 -4.65 7.74
C GLY A 44 5.98 -3.22 7.72
N THR A 45 5.67 -2.67 6.53
CA THR A 45 5.21 -1.29 6.38
C THR A 45 4.21 -1.13 5.22
N LEU A 46 3.08 -0.48 5.49
CA LEU A 46 2.17 -0.02 4.45
C LEU A 46 2.60 1.36 3.96
N ARG A 47 3.00 1.45 2.69
CA ARG A 47 3.19 2.75 2.03
C ARG A 47 1.84 3.21 1.51
N TYR A 48 1.48 4.47 1.78
CA TYR A 48 0.39 5.11 1.06
C TYR A 48 0.78 5.15 -0.41
N ARG A 49 0.25 4.23 -1.20
CA ARG A 49 0.37 4.28 -2.65
C ARG A 49 -0.48 5.47 -3.07
N GLN A 50 0.16 6.63 -3.22
CA GLN A 50 -0.37 7.70 -4.06
C GLN A 50 -0.62 7.01 -5.40
N GLN A 51 -1.88 6.70 -5.70
CA GLN A 51 -2.21 6.19 -7.01
C GLN A 51 -1.67 7.22 -7.99
N PRO A 52 -0.83 6.84 -8.97
CA PRO A 52 -0.54 7.77 -10.04
C PRO A 52 -1.90 8.08 -10.66
N HIS A 53 -2.42 9.28 -10.39
CA HIS A 53 -3.48 9.85 -11.18
C HIS A 53 -3.04 9.66 -12.61
N HIS A 54 -3.83 8.90 -13.37
CA HIS A 54 -3.61 8.63 -14.78
C HIS A 54 -3.02 9.88 -15.44
N ALA A 55 -1.73 9.85 -15.75
CA ALA A 55 -1.20 10.68 -16.81
C ALA A 55 -1.90 10.13 -18.06
N MET A 56 -3.00 10.79 -18.44
CA MET A 56 -3.64 10.56 -19.71
C MET A 56 -2.53 10.66 -20.77
N PRO A 57 -2.38 9.68 -21.67
CA PRO A 57 -1.40 9.78 -22.72
C PRO A 57 -1.71 11.03 -23.53
N LEU A 58 -0.77 11.98 -23.55
CA LEU A 58 -0.78 13.10 -24.48
C LEU A 58 -0.97 12.51 -25.87
N GLY A 59 -2.13 12.77 -26.46
CA GLY A 59 -2.44 12.34 -27.82
C GLY A 59 -1.31 12.79 -28.72
N HIS A 60 -0.63 11.82 -29.34
CA HIS A 60 0.28 12.08 -30.43
C HIS A 60 -0.58 12.69 -31.56
N THR A 61 -0.56 14.01 -31.71
CA THR A 61 -0.97 14.62 -32.97
C THR A 61 0.10 14.22 -33.99
N HIS A 62 -0.16 13.12 -34.70
CA HIS A 62 0.60 12.80 -35.89
C HIS A 62 0.52 14.00 -36.83
N THR A 63 1.65 14.68 -36.96
CA THR A 63 1.93 15.56 -38.09
C THR A 63 1.83 14.72 -39.36
N HIS A 64 0.92 15.10 -40.26
CA HIS A 64 1.03 14.73 -41.66
C HIS A 64 1.10 16.01 -42.49
N THR A 65 2.29 16.60 -42.50
CA THR A 65 2.72 17.45 -43.61
C THR A 65 2.99 16.53 -44.79
N HIS A 66 1.99 16.31 -45.65
CA HIS A 66 2.23 15.73 -46.97
C HIS A 66 2.46 16.85 -47.98
N THR A 67 3.74 17.13 -48.22
CA THR A 67 4.24 17.89 -49.37
C THR A 67 4.69 16.89 -50.43
N GLN A 68 4.03 16.83 -51.59
CA GLN A 68 4.64 16.54 -52.92
C GLN A 68 3.53 16.63 -54.00
N GLN A 69 3.50 17.68 -54.83
CA GLN A 69 4.06 17.76 -56.20
C GLN A 69 3.39 16.85 -57.24
N ALA A 70 2.59 17.48 -58.13
CA ALA A 70 2.73 17.45 -59.59
C ALA A 70 1.96 18.63 -60.18
#